data_AF-A0A0A9YLS9-F1
#
_entry.id   AF-A0A0A9YLS9-F1
#
_cell.length_a   1.000
_cell.length_b   1.000
_cell.length_c   1.000
_cell.angle_alpha   90.00
_cell.angle_beta   90.00
_cell.angle_gamma   90.00
#
_symmetry.space_group_name_H-M   'P 1'
#
loop_
_entity.id
_entity.type
_entity.pdbx_description
1 polymer ?
#
loop_
_entity_poly.entity_id
_entity_poly.type
_entity_poly.pdbx_seq_one_letter_code
_entity_poly.pdbx_strand_id
1 'polypeptide(L)'
;AVAAGIGHSQMEGILGTLNIAFMSGKYFGRCEDKIREALLSTALQEMSEAAEEEKRLSIEMGDVDKNDTPLITEVADESWGKINYKTKYDSLSETEREQDE
;
A
#
# COMPACT_ATOMS: atom_id res chain seq x y z
N ALA A 1 -0.65 -11.96 -0.44
CA ALA A 1 -1.50 -13.08 -0.86
C ALA A 1 -2.73 -12.59 -1.64
N VAL A 2 -3.63 -11.80 -1.01
CA VAL A 2 -4.84 -11.26 -1.66
C VAL A 2 -4.50 -10.30 -2.81
N ALA A 3 -3.56 -9.38 -2.62
CA ALA A 3 -3.15 -8.43 -3.66
C ALA A 3 -2.44 -9.07 -4.88
N ALA A 4 -1.92 -10.30 -4.74
CA ALA A 4 -1.14 -10.98 -5.79
C ALA A 4 -1.98 -11.96 -6.64
N GLY A 5 -3.29 -12.06 -6.41
CA GLY A 5 -4.20 -12.93 -7.17
C GLY A 5 -4.05 -14.44 -6.92
N ILE A 6 -3.12 -14.87 -6.07
CA ILE A 6 -2.83 -16.28 -5.76
C ILE A 6 -3.51 -16.76 -4.47
N GLY A 7 -4.33 -15.93 -3.84
CA GLY A 7 -4.92 -16.21 -2.53
C GLY A 7 -5.80 -17.47 -2.49
N HIS A 8 -6.58 -17.72 -3.56
CA HIS A 8 -7.45 -18.89 -3.64
C HIS A 8 -6.66 -20.20 -3.60
N SER A 9 -5.66 -20.36 -4.49
CA SER A 9 -4.84 -21.58 -4.56
C SER A 9 -3.99 -21.79 -3.31
N GLN A 10 -3.52 -20.71 -2.67
CA GLN A 10 -2.79 -20.81 -1.39
C GLN A 10 -3.67 -21.35 -0.27
N MET A 11 -4.90 -20.83 -0.13
CA MET A 11 -5.84 -21.30 0.89
C MET A 11 -6.34 -22.72 0.60
N GLU A 12 -6.61 -23.05 -0.67
CA GLU A 12 -6.98 -24.40 -1.09
C GLU A 12 -5.87 -25.40 -0.76
N GLY A 13 -4.59 -25.06 -1.00
CA GLY A 13 -3.45 -25.89 -0.64
C GLY A 13 -3.37 -26.15 0.86
N ILE A 14 -3.44 -25.09 1.69
CA ILE A 14 -3.38 -25.22 3.15
C ILE A 14 -4.55 -26.05 3.69
N LEU A 15 -5.78 -25.76 3.28
CA LEU A 15 -6.97 -26.45 3.78
C LEU A 15 -7.06 -27.89 3.27
N GLY A 16 -6.55 -28.15 2.06
CA GLY A 16 -6.37 -29.49 1.53
C GLY A 16 -5.47 -30.36 2.42
N THR A 17 -4.37 -29.81 2.95
CA THR A 17 -3.52 -30.56 3.91
C THR A 17 -4.22 -30.89 5.22
N LEU A 18 -5.21 -30.09 5.61
CA LEU A 18 -6.01 -30.28 6.81
C LEU A 18 -7.28 -31.12 6.56
N ASN A 19 -7.48 -31.59 5.31
CA ASN A 19 -8.68 -32.29 4.86
C ASN A 19 -9.98 -31.50 5.12
N ILE A 20 -9.91 -30.16 5.03
CA ILE A 20 -11.05 -29.26 5.18
C ILE A 20 -11.50 -28.82 3.78
N ALA A 21 -12.80 -28.98 3.49
CA ALA A 21 -13.36 -28.50 2.24
C ALA A 21 -13.26 -26.96 2.15
N PHE A 22 -12.79 -26.45 1.00
CA PHE A 22 -12.68 -25.02 0.73
C PHE A 22 -13.73 -24.54 -0.27
N MET A 23 -13.93 -23.22 -0.32
CA MET A 23 -14.90 -22.59 -1.21
C MET A 23 -14.46 -22.66 -2.68
N SER A 24 -15.44 -22.72 -3.57
CA SER A 24 -15.19 -22.65 -5.02
C SER A 24 -14.54 -21.33 -5.42
N GLY A 25 -13.70 -21.36 -6.45
CA GLY A 25 -13.02 -20.15 -6.96
C GLY A 25 -13.98 -19.04 -7.37
N LYS A 26 -15.18 -19.37 -7.87
CA LYS A 26 -16.22 -18.38 -8.21
C LYS A 26 -16.71 -17.60 -6.98
N TYR A 27 -16.92 -18.30 -5.87
CA TYR A 27 -17.36 -17.67 -4.63
C TYR A 27 -16.25 -16.83 -4.02
N PHE A 28 -15.02 -17.34 -4.03
CA PHE A 28 -13.84 -16.61 -3.59
C PHE A 28 -13.65 -15.31 -4.37
N GLY A 29 -13.70 -15.37 -5.71
CA GLY A 29 -13.57 -14.20 -6.57
C GLY A 29 -14.62 -13.12 -6.26
N ARG A 30 -15.87 -13.53 -6.02
CA ARG A 30 -16.93 -12.58 -5.62
C ARG A 30 -16.63 -11.88 -4.29
N CYS A 31 -16.01 -12.57 -3.33
CA CYS A 31 -15.58 -11.97 -2.08
C CYS A 31 -14.39 -11.02 -2.30
N GLU A 32 -13.44 -11.42 -3.13
CA GLU A 32 -12.28 -10.60 -3.50
C GLU A 32 -12.71 -9.31 -4.19
N ASP A 33 -13.67 -9.37 -5.11
CA ASP A 33 -14.18 -8.21 -5.84
C ASP A 33 -14.77 -7.16 -4.89
N LYS A 34 -15.52 -7.59 -3.86
CA LYS A 34 -16.06 -6.67 -2.84
C LYS A 34 -14.97 -5.99 -2.04
N ILE A 35 -13.94 -6.74 -1.66
CA ILE A 35 -12.79 -6.20 -0.92
C ILE A 35 -12.02 -5.22 -1.80
N ARG A 36 -11.81 -5.58 -3.07
CA ARG A 36 -11.14 -4.77 -4.08
C ARG A 36 -11.87 -3.45 -4.30
N GLU A 37 -13.19 -3.49 -4.47
CA GLU A 37 -14.00 -2.29 -4.68
C GLU A 37 -13.90 -1.34 -3.48
N ALA A 38 -14.06 -1.87 -2.26
CA ALA A 38 -13.93 -1.07 -1.04
C ALA A 38 -12.52 -0.47 -0.92
N LEU A 39 -11.47 -1.28 -1.12
CA LEU A 39 -10.09 -0.83 -1.05
C LEU A 39 -9.79 0.26 -2.06
N LEU A 40 -10.22 0.10 -3.31
CA LEU A 40 -10.04 1.11 -4.36
C LEU A 40 -10.80 2.39 -4.02
N SER A 41 -12.05 2.28 -3.55
CA SER A 41 -12.83 3.46 -3.19
C SER A 41 -12.19 4.26 -2.04
N THR A 42 -11.70 3.57 -1.01
CA THR A 42 -11.01 4.21 0.12
C THR A 42 -9.68 4.81 -0.33
N ALA A 43 -8.87 4.05 -1.08
CA ALA A 43 -7.58 4.56 -1.57
C ALA A 43 -7.74 5.82 -2.43
N LEU A 44 -8.74 5.86 -3.32
CA LEU A 44 -9.02 7.03 -4.14
C LEU A 44 -9.51 8.22 -3.32
N GLN A 45 -10.35 7.98 -2.30
CA GLN A 45 -10.80 9.02 -1.40
C GLN A 45 -9.63 9.63 -0.62
N GLU A 46 -8.83 8.80 0.03
CA GLU A 46 -7.66 9.22 0.81
C GLU A 46 -6.63 9.95 -0.07
N MET A 47 -6.38 9.47 -1.30
CA MET A 47 -5.50 10.15 -2.25
C MET A 47 -6.03 11.54 -2.64
N SER A 48 -7.35 11.69 -2.79
CA SER A 48 -7.95 12.99 -3.09
C SER A 48 -7.86 13.94 -1.91
N GLU A 49 -8.15 13.47 -0.70
CA GLU A 49 -8.08 14.27 0.53
C GLU A 49 -6.63 14.70 0.82
N ALA A 50 -5.67 13.79 0.66
CA ALA A 50 -4.24 14.11 0.78
C ALA A 50 -3.79 15.15 -0.25
N ALA A 51 -4.22 15.02 -1.51
CA ALA A 51 -3.88 15.99 -2.55
C ALA A 51 -4.44 17.39 -2.27
N GLU A 52 -5.65 17.49 -1.71
CA GLU A 52 -6.24 18.77 -1.29
C GLU A 52 -5.48 19.40 -0.11
N GLU A 53 -5.09 18.57 0.87
CA GLU A 53 -4.32 19.00 2.03
C GLU A 53 -2.91 19.48 1.65
N GLU A 54 -2.20 18.71 0.82
CA GLU A 54 -0.87 19.08 0.31
C GLU A 54 -0.92 20.38 -0.48
N LYS A 55 -1.95 20.57 -1.32
CA LYS A 55 -2.18 21.82 -2.02
C LYS A 55 -2.39 22.99 -1.06
N ARG A 56 -3.18 22.82 0.00
CA ARG A 56 -3.42 23.89 1.00
C ARG A 56 -2.13 24.28 1.70
N LEU A 57 -1.36 23.29 2.16
CA LEU A 57 -0.10 23.48 2.87
C LEU A 57 0.95 24.18 2.00
N SER A 58 1.06 23.80 0.73
CA SER A 58 1.99 24.40 -0.23
C SER A 58 1.68 25.89 -0.48
N ILE A 59 0.40 26.26 -0.60
CA ILE A 59 -0.01 27.67 -0.73
C ILE A 59 0.31 28.46 0.55
N GLU A 60 0.07 27.89 1.74
CA GLU A 60 0.36 28.55 3.02
C GLU A 60 1.87 28.79 3.22
N MET A 61 2.70 27.83 2.80
CA MET A 61 4.17 27.95 2.85
C MET A 61 4.75 28.85 1.76
N GLY A 62 3.94 29.29 0.78
CA GLY A 62 4.40 30.06 -0.38
C GLY A 62 5.27 29.24 -1.33
N ASP A 63 5.19 27.91 -1.26
CA ASP A 63 5.97 26.97 -2.06
C ASP A 63 5.28 26.73 -3.41
N VAL A 64 5.15 27.81 -4.18
CA VAL A 64 4.45 27.83 -5.46
C VAL A 64 5.42 28.15 -6.61
N ASP A 65 5.25 27.45 -7.73
CA ASP A 65 5.95 27.74 -8.99
C ASP A 65 5.61 29.16 -9.50
N LYS A 66 6.41 29.67 -10.45
CA LYS A 66 6.17 30.85 -11.27
C LYS A 66 4.81 30.88 -11.98
N ASN A 67 4.12 29.73 -12.09
CA ASN A 67 2.76 29.59 -12.61
C ASN A 67 1.71 29.32 -11.52
N ASP A 68 1.97 29.65 -10.25
CA ASP A 68 1.10 29.44 -9.09
C ASP A 68 0.70 27.97 -8.84
N THR A 69 1.53 27.03 -9.30
CA THR A 69 1.31 25.60 -9.05
C THR A 69 1.95 25.20 -7.73
N PRO A 70 1.19 24.61 -6.79
CA PRO A 70 1.72 24.16 -5.51
C PRO A 70 2.76 23.06 -5.71
N LEU A 71 3.96 23.26 -5.17
CA LEU A 71 5.00 22.25 -5.12
C LEU A 71 4.70 21.33 -3.94
N ILE A 72 4.57 20.03 -4.23
CA ILE A 72 4.31 18.99 -3.23
C ILE A 72 5.64 18.31 -2.94
N THR A 73 6.09 18.36 -1.68
CA THR A 73 7.27 17.62 -1.25
C THR A 73 6.86 16.18 -0.97
N GLU A 74 7.16 15.28 -1.90
CA GLU A 74 7.03 13.83 -1.66
C GLU A 74 8.13 13.41 -0.68
N VAL A 75 7.76 13.22 0.60
CA VAL A 75 8.60 12.45 1.52
C VAL A 75 8.48 11.01 1.06
N ALA A 76 9.40 10.60 0.20
CA ALA A 76 9.56 9.20 -0.17
C ALA A 76 9.85 8.41 1.12
N ASP A 77 8.84 7.72 1.66
CA ASP A 77 9.07 6.56 2.51
C ASP A 77 9.70 5.50 1.60
N GLU A 78 11.01 5.59 1.43
CA GLU A 78 11.82 4.63 0.71
C GLU A 78 11.78 3.28 1.42
N SER A 79 10.64 2.57 1.34
CA SER A 79 10.60 1.12 1.19
C SER A 79 9.17 0.60 1.26
N TRP A 80 8.42 0.79 0.18
CA TRP A 80 7.31 -0.11 -0.16
C TRP A 80 7.72 -1.29 -1.05
N GLY A 81 9.02 -1.61 -1.06
CA GLY A 81 9.51 -2.83 -1.70
C GLY A 81 11.03 -2.90 -1.85
N LYS A 82 11.75 -3.36 -0.82
CA LYS A 82 12.85 -4.30 -1.12
C LYS A 82 12.21 -5.62 -1.57
N ILE A 83 11.75 -5.64 -2.83
CA ILE A 83 11.35 -6.87 -3.51
C ILE A 83 12.64 -7.64 -3.78
N ASN A 84 12.98 -8.52 -2.84
CA ASN A 84 14.14 -9.39 -2.92
C ASN A 84 14.06 -10.32 -4.13
N TYR A 85 14.64 -9.92 -5.26
CA TYR A 85 15.16 -10.88 -6.23
C TYR A 85 16.48 -11.43 -5.66
N LYS A 86 16.32 -12.50 -4.86
CA LYS A 86 17.29 -13.59 -4.63
C LYS A 86 18.12 -13.63 -3.34
N THR A 87 18.22 -12.64 -2.45
CA THR A 87 18.85 -12.89 -1.11
C THR A 87 18.60 -11.83 -0.03
N LYS A 88 18.23 -12.33 1.16
CA LYS A 88 18.21 -11.77 2.53
C LYS A 88 17.22 -10.65 2.91
N TYR A 89 16.38 -11.03 3.86
CA TYR A 89 15.58 -10.21 4.78
C TYR A 89 16.54 -9.53 5.78
N ASP A 90 16.48 -8.22 5.91
CA ASP A 90 16.81 -7.52 7.15
C ASP A 90 15.88 -6.32 7.28
N SER A 91 14.95 -6.43 8.21
CA SER A 91 14.12 -5.34 8.69
C SER A 91 14.93 -4.64 9.79
N LEU A 92 15.64 -3.57 9.45
CA LEU A 92 16.22 -2.69 10.47
C LEU A 92 15.09 -1.83 11.05
N SER A 93 14.31 -2.46 11.92
CA SER A 93 13.59 -1.77 12.97
C SER A 93 14.62 -1.43 14.05
N GLU A 94 15.28 -0.28 13.96
CA GLU A 94 15.53 0.53 15.15
C GLU A 94 15.97 1.94 14.80
N THR A 95 15.17 2.88 15.30
CA THR A 95 15.45 4.29 15.46
C THR A 95 16.72 4.48 16.28
N GLU A 96 17.79 4.97 15.66
CA GLU A 96 18.85 5.67 16.40
C GLU A 96 18.95 7.09 15.85
N ARG A 97 18.26 7.99 16.55
CA ARG A 97 18.72 9.37 16.64
C ARG A 97 20.01 9.33 17.43
N GLU A 98 21.13 9.68 16.82
CA GLU A 98 22.25 10.22 17.57
C GLU A 98 22.81 11.43 16.83
N GLN A 99 23.10 12.45 17.64
CA GLN A 99 23.35 13.82 17.26
C GLN A 99 24.78 13.96 16.76
N ASP A 100 24.98 14.54 15.58
CA ASP A 100 26.27 15.08 15.20
C ASP A 100 26.34 16.55 15.65
N GLU A 101 27.21 16.80 16.63
CA GLU A 101 27.75 18.11 17.02
C GLU A 101 29.01 18.42 16.20
#